data_AF-A0A4Y7T2L9-F1
#
_entry.id   AF-A0A4Y7T2L9-F1
#
_cell.length_a   1.000
_cell.length_b   1.000
_cell.length_c   1.000
_cell.angle_alpha   90.00
_cell.angle_beta   90.00
_cell.angle_gamma   90.00
#
_symmetry.space_group_name_H-M   'P 1'
#
loop_
_entity.id
_entity.type
_entity.pdbx_description
1 polymer ?
#
loop_
_entity_poly.entity_id
_entity_poly.type
_entity_poly.pdbx_seq_one_letter_code
_entity_poly.pdbx_strand_id
1 'polypeptide(L)'
;MWTGSSKPPVGNFENCARCEKQFTVTKYTMAANPPPGWLCHVCAKASGQDPFKKPAAPKKRKAPRDKRDVVHYVENRLPTMVNLCIKILTQYIDDVESLGDIGSVNLEAIAKAMAKTRSLTPQNASLFYNASNSKLVFFDATNLTSLAFESLVYMNPNLTSLRLDFCGQLDDSSFKLFTTHLPALERIELLGPFLVRAPAWKLFFQAHRNLEGFLIHQSPRFDLDCVQTLISSCPGLKELRLREVGKMSDEFLNEIASLGPNSLAYLDLGCPATSCSDDAMIEMLQELGAGLTHLDVAKHETLTRRFLDEGLAGHTGNLEFLGISHLPELTDKDVTAFFSEWENTPLVGLDASRNSDLAGESLTAIMKHSGLTLETLNINGWKDVEEEPLQGIGRKGKELRQLDVGFCRNINDFVVKDWLEGEKVRGRAKGGCKNLKELKVWGCNRVTSACPRKPGLALHGVESHVIKTR
;
A
#
# COMPACT_ATOMS: atom_id res chain seq x y z
N MET A 1 -4.91 -54.46 14.81
CA MET A 1 -4.33 -53.85 16.03
C MET A 1 -5.03 -54.49 17.22
N TRP A 2 -4.27 -54.97 18.21
CA TRP A 2 -4.70 -55.75 19.39
C TRP A 2 -6.20 -55.65 19.76
N THR A 3 -6.96 -56.67 19.35
CA THR A 3 -8.31 -56.98 19.83
C THR A 3 -8.17 -58.04 20.91
N GLY A 4 -8.40 -57.71 22.19
CA GLY A 4 -8.60 -58.77 23.19
C GLY A 4 -8.02 -58.62 24.60
N SER A 5 -7.79 -57.42 25.14
CA SER A 5 -7.74 -57.28 26.60
C SER A 5 -8.74 -56.24 27.07
N SER A 6 -9.84 -56.71 27.67
CA SER A 6 -10.76 -55.84 28.41
C SER A 6 -9.99 -55.14 29.52
N LYS A 7 -10.24 -53.85 29.71
CA LYS A 7 -9.65 -53.05 30.78
C LYS A 7 -9.76 -53.79 32.12
N PRO A 8 -8.67 -53.95 32.89
CA PRO A 8 -8.73 -54.61 34.19
C PRO A 8 -9.77 -53.94 35.11
N PRO A 9 -10.43 -54.71 36.00
CA PRO A 9 -11.41 -54.17 36.94
C PRO A 9 -10.84 -53.00 37.73
N VAL A 10 -11.67 -51.98 37.96
CA VAL A 10 -11.31 -50.83 38.77
C VAL A 10 -11.03 -51.29 40.21
N GLY A 11 -9.87 -50.94 40.75
CA GLY A 11 -9.39 -51.36 42.06
C GLY A 11 -8.31 -52.45 42.01
N ASN A 12 -8.10 -53.13 40.88
CA ASN A 12 -6.99 -54.07 40.72
C ASN A 12 -5.65 -53.35 40.56
N PHE A 13 -4.55 -54.05 40.84
CA PHE A 13 -3.20 -53.56 40.57
C PHE A 13 -2.70 -54.05 39.21
N GLU A 14 -2.11 -53.14 38.43
CA GLU A 14 -1.51 -53.41 37.12
C GLU A 14 -0.16 -52.71 37.02
N ASN A 15 0.76 -53.24 36.20
CA ASN A 15 2.07 -52.59 35.99
C ASN A 15 2.01 -51.62 34.81
N CYS A 16 2.57 -50.43 35.00
CA CYS A 16 2.59 -49.39 33.96
C CYS A 16 3.47 -49.82 32.79
N ALA A 17 2.93 -49.85 31.57
CA ALA A 17 3.68 -50.23 30.37
C ALA A 17 4.85 -49.30 30.02
N ARG A 18 4.93 -48.11 30.65
CA ARG A 18 6.00 -47.12 30.41
C ARG A 18 7.05 -47.04 31.51
N CYS A 19 6.67 -47.19 32.77
CA CYS A 19 7.58 -47.05 33.90
C CYS A 19 7.68 -48.30 34.78
N GLU A 20 6.95 -49.36 34.43
CA GLU A 20 6.90 -50.68 35.06
C GLU A 20 6.47 -50.69 36.54
N LYS A 21 6.16 -49.52 37.11
CA LYS A 21 5.64 -49.40 38.47
C LYS A 21 4.20 -49.89 38.53
N GLN A 22 3.89 -50.63 39.59
CA GLN A 22 2.54 -51.06 39.92
C GLN A 22 1.67 -49.85 40.27
N PHE A 23 0.46 -49.81 39.71
CA PHE A 23 -0.51 -48.78 39.98
C PHE A 23 -1.91 -49.38 40.07
N THR A 24 -2.79 -48.71 40.81
CA THR A 24 -4.19 -49.14 40.93
C THR A 24 -4.96 -48.72 39.70
N VAL A 25 -5.64 -49.67 39.07
CA VAL A 25 -6.49 -49.43 37.90
C VAL A 25 -7.71 -48.64 38.34
N THR A 26 -7.91 -47.48 37.70
CA THR A 26 -9.05 -46.61 37.93
C THR A 26 -9.93 -46.56 36.69
N LYS A 27 -11.15 -46.02 36.83
CA LYS A 27 -12.01 -45.75 35.68
C LYS A 27 -11.35 -44.87 34.60
N TYR A 28 -10.31 -44.12 34.97
CA TYR A 28 -9.54 -43.24 34.08
C TYR A 28 -8.24 -43.84 33.54
N THR A 29 -7.86 -45.07 33.93
CA THR A 29 -6.68 -45.75 33.37
C THR A 29 -6.80 -45.91 31.85
N MET A 30 -5.75 -45.53 31.13
CA MET A 30 -5.69 -45.51 29.66
C MET A 30 -4.76 -46.60 29.15
N ALA A 31 -5.07 -47.14 27.97
CA ALA A 31 -4.19 -48.08 27.29
C ALA A 31 -2.93 -47.37 26.80
N ALA A 32 -1.80 -48.09 26.78
CA ALA A 32 -0.56 -47.60 26.20
C ALA A 32 -0.66 -47.51 24.68
N ASN A 33 -0.02 -46.49 24.10
CA ASN A 33 0.13 -46.33 22.66
C ASN A 33 1.63 -46.10 22.37
N PRO A 34 2.33 -47.00 21.64
CA PRO A 34 1.80 -48.22 21.01
C PRO A 34 1.41 -49.32 22.03
N PRO A 35 0.45 -50.19 21.71
CA PRO A 35 0.08 -51.35 22.54
C PRO A 35 1.20 -52.42 22.57
N PRO A 36 1.26 -53.32 23.57
CA PRO A 36 0.26 -53.64 24.60
C PRO A 36 0.48 -53.00 25.99
N GLY A 37 -0.57 -52.96 26.83
CA GLY A 37 -0.48 -52.61 28.25
C GLY A 37 -1.24 -51.33 28.66
N TRP A 38 -1.12 -50.93 29.94
CA TRP A 38 -1.85 -49.80 30.54
C TRP A 38 -0.90 -48.79 31.18
N LEU A 39 -1.28 -47.51 31.18
CA LEU A 39 -0.45 -46.44 31.74
C LEU A 39 -0.97 -45.98 33.10
N CYS A 40 -0.05 -45.75 34.05
CA CYS A 40 -0.37 -45.05 35.28
C CYS A 40 -0.68 -43.57 34.99
N HIS A 41 -1.37 -42.90 35.91
CA HIS A 41 -1.79 -41.51 35.76
C HIS A 41 -0.65 -40.54 35.39
N VAL A 42 0.53 -40.72 36.02
CA VAL A 42 1.69 -39.87 35.77
C VAL A 42 2.20 -40.04 34.34
N CYS A 43 2.30 -41.29 33.87
CA CYS A 43 2.75 -41.58 32.51
C CYS A 43 1.74 -41.14 31.45
N ALA A 44 0.43 -41.29 31.71
CA ALA A 44 -0.62 -40.82 30.79
C ALA A 44 -0.57 -39.30 30.61
N LYS A 45 -0.43 -38.54 31.71
CA LYS A 45 -0.30 -37.09 31.69
C LYS A 45 0.98 -36.62 30.97
N ALA A 46 2.10 -37.31 31.20
CA ALA A 46 3.36 -37.02 30.51
C ALA A 46 3.30 -37.32 29.00
N SER A 47 2.42 -38.22 28.56
CA SER A 47 2.16 -38.52 27.14
C SER A 47 1.15 -37.54 26.49
N GLY A 48 0.76 -36.47 27.18
CA GLY A 48 -0.19 -35.48 26.68
C GLY A 48 -1.66 -35.90 26.75
N GLN A 49 -1.96 -37.08 27.30
CA GLN A 49 -3.33 -37.60 27.48
C GLN A 49 -3.71 -37.55 28.96
N ASP A 50 -4.21 -36.39 29.40
CA ASP A 50 -4.69 -36.16 30.77
C ASP A 50 -6.20 -36.46 30.87
N PRO A 51 -6.63 -37.53 31.57
CA PRO A 51 -8.04 -37.91 31.71
C PRO A 51 -8.90 -36.88 32.46
N PHE A 52 -8.28 -35.91 33.15
CA PHE A 52 -8.96 -34.86 33.91
C PHE A 52 -8.98 -33.51 33.19
N LYS A 53 -8.40 -33.42 31.99
CA LYS A 53 -8.47 -32.21 31.16
C LYS A 53 -9.89 -32.06 30.63
N LYS A 54 -10.68 -31.17 31.24
CA LYS A 54 -12.02 -30.82 30.74
C LYS A 54 -11.92 -30.41 29.26
N PRO A 55 -12.80 -30.91 28.36
CA PRO A 55 -12.81 -30.46 26.98
C PRO A 55 -12.99 -28.94 26.98
N ALA A 56 -12.08 -28.23 26.30
CA ALA A 56 -12.19 -26.79 26.15
C ALA A 56 -13.52 -26.49 25.46
N ALA A 57 -14.45 -25.83 26.15
CA ALA A 57 -15.69 -25.41 25.54
C ALA A 57 -15.37 -24.62 24.26
N PRO A 58 -16.06 -24.87 23.13
CA PRO A 58 -15.82 -24.11 21.92
C PRO A 58 -16.01 -22.63 22.27
N LYS A 59 -14.95 -21.82 22.08
CA LYS A 59 -15.03 -20.37 22.25
C LYS A 59 -16.18 -19.89 21.37
N LYS A 60 -17.33 -19.55 21.95
CA LYS A 60 -18.39 -18.83 21.25
C LYS A 60 -17.70 -17.63 20.59
N ARG A 61 -17.70 -17.57 19.26
CA ARG A 61 -17.28 -16.36 18.53
C ARG A 61 -18.08 -15.22 19.15
N LYS A 62 -17.39 -14.26 19.77
CA LYS A 62 -18.02 -13.00 20.14
C LYS A 62 -18.69 -12.47 18.87
N ALA A 63 -19.95 -12.05 18.98
CA ALA A 63 -20.61 -11.33 17.91
C ALA A 63 -19.65 -10.25 17.38
N PRO A 64 -19.62 -9.99 16.05
CA PRO A 64 -18.77 -8.93 15.50
C PRO A 64 -19.09 -7.67 16.29
N ARG A 65 -18.10 -7.22 17.06
CA ARG A 65 -18.18 -6.01 17.87
C ARG A 65 -18.61 -4.89 16.93
N ASP A 66 -19.54 -4.05 17.36
CA ASP A 66 -19.95 -2.87 16.58
C ASP A 66 -18.72 -2.18 16.02
N LYS A 67 -18.79 -1.84 14.72
CA LYS A 67 -17.71 -1.18 13.99
C LYS A 67 -17.17 -0.07 14.88
N ARG A 68 -15.87 -0.12 15.18
CA ARG A 68 -15.19 0.95 15.89
C ARG A 68 -15.35 2.21 15.04
N ASP A 69 -16.19 3.13 15.46
CA ASP A 69 -16.26 4.45 14.84
C ASP A 69 -14.98 5.19 15.22
N VAL A 70 -14.03 5.19 14.28
CA VAL A 70 -12.89 6.08 14.37
C VAL A 70 -13.40 7.47 14.06
N VAL A 71 -13.56 8.29 15.09
CA VAL A 71 -13.90 9.70 14.88
C VAL A 71 -12.67 10.38 14.28
N HIS A 72 -12.72 10.59 12.96
CA HIS A 72 -11.77 11.46 12.28
C HIS A 72 -12.05 12.89 12.69
N TYR A 73 -11.06 13.59 13.25
CA TYR A 73 -11.18 15.02 13.43
C TYR A 73 -10.92 15.68 12.08
N VAL A 74 -11.97 15.77 11.27
CA VAL A 74 -12.06 16.73 10.18
C VAL A 74 -12.95 17.82 10.74
N GLU A 75 -12.39 18.99 11.00
CA GLU A 75 -13.19 20.13 11.42
C GLU A 75 -14.29 20.34 10.38
N ASN A 76 -15.56 20.30 10.82
CA ASN A 76 -16.77 20.31 9.99
C ASN A 76 -16.80 21.57 9.11
N ARG A 77 -16.11 21.54 7.97
CA ARG A 77 -16.47 22.40 6.85
C ARG A 77 -17.85 21.95 6.43
N LEU A 78 -18.83 22.84 6.57
CA LEU A 78 -20.10 22.69 5.88
C LEU A 78 -19.76 22.31 4.42
N PRO A 79 -20.29 21.21 3.90
CA PRO A 79 -19.98 20.79 2.54
C PRO A 79 -20.31 21.96 1.61
N THR A 80 -19.43 22.19 0.63
CA THR A 80 -19.71 23.19 -0.41
C THR A 80 -21.03 22.83 -1.10
N MET A 81 -21.71 23.82 -1.68
CA MET A 81 -22.90 23.57 -2.49
C MET A 81 -22.62 22.52 -3.57
N VAL A 82 -21.45 22.60 -4.22
CA VAL A 82 -20.99 21.60 -5.19
C VAL A 82 -20.93 20.20 -4.58
N ASN A 83 -20.35 20.04 -3.37
CA ASN A 83 -20.29 18.74 -2.70
C ASN A 83 -21.69 18.20 -2.33
N LEU A 84 -22.62 19.08 -1.94
CA LEU A 84 -24.01 18.70 -1.69
C LEU A 84 -24.73 18.26 -2.96
N CYS A 85 -24.58 19.01 -4.06
CA CYS A 85 -25.12 18.65 -5.37
C CYS A 85 -24.56 17.30 -5.83
N ILE A 86 -23.24 17.08 -5.73
CA ILE A 86 -22.63 15.80 -6.10
C ILE A 86 -23.22 14.66 -5.25
N LYS A 87 -23.40 14.85 -3.93
CA LYS A 87 -24.02 13.83 -3.08
C LYS A 87 -25.44 13.46 -3.52
N ILE A 88 -26.27 14.46 -3.81
CA ILE A 88 -27.64 14.25 -4.28
C ILE A 88 -27.63 13.56 -5.66
N LEU A 89 -26.81 14.05 -6.59
CA LEU A 89 -26.65 13.45 -7.92
C LEU A 89 -26.21 11.98 -7.82
N THR A 90 -25.21 11.66 -6.99
CA THR A 90 -24.76 10.28 -6.79
C THR A 90 -25.85 9.40 -6.16
N GLN A 91 -26.71 9.95 -5.31
CA GLN A 91 -27.81 9.21 -4.69
C GLN A 91 -28.91 8.83 -5.70
N TYR A 92 -29.15 9.67 -6.70
CA TYR A 92 -30.19 9.48 -7.73
C TYR A 92 -29.58 9.26 -9.13
N ILE A 93 -28.35 8.74 -9.19
CA ILE A 93 -27.58 8.71 -10.45
C ILE A 93 -28.24 7.86 -11.54
N ASP A 94 -28.97 6.83 -11.14
CA ASP A 94 -29.66 5.94 -12.08
C ASP A 94 -30.93 6.59 -12.68
N ASP A 95 -31.44 7.68 -12.09
CA ASP A 95 -32.54 8.48 -12.60
C ASP A 95 -32.04 9.67 -13.46
N VAL A 96 -30.73 9.85 -13.59
CA VAL A 96 -30.13 10.94 -14.39
C VAL A 96 -30.02 10.50 -15.85
N GLU A 97 -30.70 11.20 -16.74
CA GLU A 97 -30.62 10.94 -18.20
C GLU A 97 -29.36 11.56 -18.84
N SER A 98 -28.96 12.75 -18.38
CA SER A 98 -27.75 13.40 -18.85
C SER A 98 -27.19 14.33 -17.78
N LEU A 99 -25.86 14.40 -17.71
CA LEU A 99 -25.16 15.34 -16.85
C LEU A 99 -25.16 16.78 -17.44
N GLY A 100 -25.37 16.91 -18.75
CA GLY A 100 -25.27 18.18 -19.46
C GLY A 100 -23.83 18.70 -19.53
N ASP A 101 -23.66 20.01 -19.64
CA ASP A 101 -22.36 20.67 -19.73
C ASP A 101 -21.67 20.78 -18.35
N ILE A 102 -21.15 19.65 -17.87
CA ILE A 102 -20.34 19.59 -16.64
C ILE A 102 -18.86 19.69 -17.00
N GLY A 103 -18.16 20.66 -16.42
CA GLY A 103 -16.71 20.78 -16.56
C GLY A 103 -15.95 19.56 -16.02
N SER A 104 -14.78 19.27 -16.58
CA SER A 104 -13.96 18.09 -16.27
C SER A 104 -13.67 17.89 -14.77
N VAL A 105 -13.44 18.98 -14.03
CA VAL A 105 -13.21 18.97 -12.58
C VAL A 105 -14.39 18.38 -11.82
N ASN A 106 -15.61 18.73 -12.21
CA ASN A 106 -16.84 18.26 -11.57
C ASN A 106 -17.17 16.82 -12.01
N LEU A 107 -16.92 16.45 -13.27
CA LEU A 107 -17.04 15.06 -13.73
C LEU A 107 -16.15 14.11 -12.93
N GLU A 108 -14.88 14.48 -12.72
CA GLU A 108 -13.97 13.68 -11.90
C GLU A 108 -14.44 13.61 -10.44
N ALA A 109 -14.98 14.69 -9.88
CA ALA A 109 -15.52 14.70 -8.52
C ALA A 109 -16.76 13.80 -8.37
N ILE A 110 -17.64 13.74 -9.37
CA ILE A 110 -18.78 12.80 -9.43
C ILE A 110 -18.27 11.37 -9.52
N ALA A 111 -17.31 11.08 -10.40
CA ALA A 111 -16.70 9.75 -10.51
C ALA A 111 -16.07 9.29 -9.18
N LYS A 112 -15.38 10.19 -8.46
CA LYS A 112 -14.85 9.92 -7.11
C LYS A 112 -15.96 9.65 -6.09
N ALA A 113 -17.07 10.39 -6.16
CA ALA A 113 -18.20 10.20 -5.24
C ALA A 113 -18.88 8.83 -5.49
N MET A 114 -19.11 8.47 -6.75
CA MET A 114 -19.68 7.18 -7.14
C MET A 114 -18.79 6.00 -6.76
N ALA A 115 -17.47 6.14 -6.86
CA ALA A 115 -16.54 5.09 -6.42
C ALA A 115 -16.63 4.82 -4.91
N LYS A 116 -16.84 5.86 -4.09
CA LYS A 116 -17.01 5.70 -2.63
C LYS A 116 -18.28 4.92 -2.27
N THR A 117 -19.32 5.02 -3.09
CA THR A 117 -20.58 4.29 -2.93
C THR A 117 -20.63 3.00 -3.74
N ARG A 118 -19.59 2.69 -4.52
CA ARG A 118 -19.51 1.55 -5.44
C ARG A 118 -20.71 1.48 -6.41
N SER A 119 -21.18 2.64 -6.87
CA SER A 119 -22.43 2.79 -7.62
C SER A 119 -22.25 2.95 -9.13
N LEU A 120 -21.02 2.86 -9.65
CA LEU A 120 -20.80 2.82 -11.10
C LEU A 120 -21.34 1.50 -11.66
N THR A 121 -22.14 1.56 -12.72
CA THR A 121 -22.75 0.43 -13.42
C THR A 121 -22.64 0.62 -14.93
N PRO A 122 -22.83 -0.43 -15.75
CA PRO A 122 -22.84 -0.29 -17.21
C PRO A 122 -23.87 0.74 -17.72
N GLN A 123 -25.00 0.87 -17.03
CA GLN A 123 -26.08 1.77 -17.41
C GLN A 123 -25.68 3.24 -17.19
N ASN A 124 -25.21 3.56 -15.98
CA ASN A 124 -24.87 4.93 -15.61
C ASN A 124 -23.46 5.37 -16.06
N ALA A 125 -22.58 4.44 -16.46
CA ALA A 125 -21.27 4.77 -17.05
C ALA A 125 -21.40 5.59 -18.34
N SER A 126 -22.48 5.40 -19.09
CA SER A 126 -22.77 6.15 -20.33
C SER A 126 -22.86 7.67 -20.11
N LEU A 127 -23.20 8.11 -18.89
CA LEU A 127 -23.23 9.52 -18.51
C LEU A 127 -21.86 10.21 -18.61
N PHE A 128 -20.77 9.43 -18.59
CA PHE A 128 -19.40 9.93 -18.69
C PHE A 128 -18.84 9.82 -20.10
N TYR A 129 -19.58 9.25 -21.04
CA TYR A 129 -19.09 9.03 -22.40
C TYR A 129 -19.38 10.25 -23.28
N ASN A 130 -18.37 10.66 -24.03
CA ASN A 130 -18.45 11.76 -24.97
C ASN A 130 -17.26 11.66 -25.94
N ALA A 131 -17.53 11.85 -27.22
CA ALA A 131 -16.51 11.88 -28.25
C ALA A 131 -15.50 13.04 -28.06
N SER A 132 -15.87 14.13 -27.39
CA SER A 132 -14.96 15.24 -27.10
C SER A 132 -14.06 14.98 -25.88
N ASN A 133 -14.22 13.88 -25.16
CA ASN A 133 -13.39 13.60 -23.99
C ASN A 133 -11.95 13.30 -24.43
N SER A 134 -11.00 14.07 -23.91
CA SER A 134 -9.57 13.74 -23.97
C SER A 134 -9.12 12.88 -22.79
N LYS A 135 -9.81 12.98 -21.64
CA LYS A 135 -9.48 12.24 -20.42
C LYS A 135 -10.72 11.60 -19.81
N LEU A 136 -10.58 10.34 -19.39
CA LEU A 136 -11.61 9.61 -18.64
C LEU A 136 -10.98 8.88 -17.46
N VAL A 137 -11.64 8.97 -16.29
CA VAL A 137 -11.18 8.33 -15.05
C VAL A 137 -12.35 7.67 -14.34
N PHE A 138 -12.24 6.37 -14.09
CA PHE A 138 -13.11 5.63 -13.20
C PHE A 138 -12.31 5.08 -12.02
N PHE A 139 -12.68 5.49 -10.80
CA PHE A 139 -11.99 5.11 -9.56
C PHE A 139 -12.49 3.79 -8.95
N ASP A 140 -13.62 3.25 -9.45
CA ASP A 140 -14.09 1.89 -9.15
C ASP A 140 -14.94 1.37 -10.33
N ALA A 141 -14.32 0.53 -11.14
CA ALA A 141 -14.91 -0.15 -12.29
C ALA A 141 -15.30 -1.60 -11.97
N THR A 142 -15.42 -1.99 -10.70
CA THR A 142 -15.68 -3.38 -10.28
C THR A 142 -16.93 -3.98 -10.95
N ASN A 143 -17.98 -3.17 -11.14
CA ASN A 143 -19.26 -3.60 -11.68
C ASN A 143 -19.35 -3.47 -13.21
N LEU A 144 -18.33 -2.93 -13.89
CA LEU A 144 -18.33 -2.82 -15.35
C LEU A 144 -18.04 -4.18 -15.95
N THR A 145 -18.89 -4.62 -16.87
CA THR A 145 -18.72 -5.87 -17.61
C THR A 145 -17.82 -5.67 -18.83
N SER A 146 -17.39 -6.77 -19.45
CA SER A 146 -16.63 -6.74 -20.72
C SER A 146 -17.30 -5.84 -21.78
N LEU A 147 -18.61 -6.01 -22.02
CA LEU A 147 -19.40 -5.17 -22.95
C LEU A 147 -19.44 -3.68 -22.55
N ALA A 148 -19.38 -3.37 -21.26
CA ALA A 148 -19.34 -1.98 -20.79
C ALA A 148 -18.00 -1.31 -21.17
N PHE A 149 -16.89 -2.05 -21.12
CA PHE A 149 -15.59 -1.58 -21.59
C PHE A 149 -15.54 -1.44 -23.11
N GLU A 150 -16.22 -2.31 -23.86
CA GLU A 150 -16.38 -2.13 -25.32
C GLU A 150 -17.11 -0.81 -25.62
N SER A 151 -18.25 -0.60 -24.96
CA SER A 151 -19.05 0.62 -25.11
C SER A 151 -18.26 1.88 -24.75
N LEU A 152 -17.41 1.81 -23.71
CA LEU A 152 -16.54 2.90 -23.29
C LEU A 152 -15.63 3.35 -24.44
N VAL A 153 -14.89 2.43 -25.07
CA VAL A 153 -13.94 2.81 -26.12
C VAL A 153 -14.63 3.25 -27.40
N TYR A 154 -15.79 2.67 -27.73
CA TYR A 154 -16.59 3.11 -28.89
C TYR A 154 -17.10 4.54 -28.74
N MET A 155 -17.49 4.93 -27.53
CA MET A 155 -18.11 6.23 -27.24
C MET A 155 -17.10 7.31 -26.83
N ASN A 156 -15.81 6.95 -26.72
CA ASN A 156 -14.73 7.87 -26.36
C ASN A 156 -13.50 7.75 -27.31
N PRO A 157 -13.67 7.94 -28.62
CA PRO A 157 -12.60 7.70 -29.61
C PRO A 157 -11.38 8.65 -29.53
N ASN A 158 -11.51 9.81 -28.87
CA ASN A 158 -10.47 10.84 -28.81
C ASN A 158 -9.71 10.88 -27.47
N LEU A 159 -9.79 9.82 -26.66
CA LEU A 159 -9.06 9.78 -25.39
C LEU A 159 -7.55 9.77 -25.63
N THR A 160 -6.87 10.70 -24.96
CA THR A 160 -5.42 10.71 -24.82
C THR A 160 -5.00 10.14 -23.46
N SER A 161 -5.88 10.18 -22.44
CA SER A 161 -5.62 9.62 -21.12
C SER A 161 -6.81 8.82 -20.58
N LEU A 162 -6.56 7.56 -20.22
CA LEU A 162 -7.56 6.67 -19.63
C LEU A 162 -7.06 6.08 -18.32
N ARG A 163 -7.87 6.19 -17.26
CA ARG A 163 -7.63 5.49 -16.00
C ARG A 163 -8.84 4.65 -15.58
N LEU A 164 -8.62 3.37 -15.33
CA LEU A 164 -9.64 2.44 -14.86
C LEU A 164 -9.13 1.71 -13.60
N ASP A 165 -9.69 2.06 -12.46
CA ASP A 165 -9.38 1.41 -11.20
C ASP A 165 -10.35 0.26 -10.93
N PHE A 166 -9.84 -0.84 -10.36
CA PHE A 166 -10.61 -2.06 -10.08
C PHE A 166 -11.31 -2.66 -11.32
N CYS A 167 -10.62 -2.65 -12.48
CA CYS A 167 -11.13 -3.16 -13.76
C CYS A 167 -11.01 -4.69 -13.90
N GLY A 168 -11.39 -5.43 -12.86
CA GLY A 168 -11.20 -6.89 -12.77
C GLY A 168 -11.95 -7.74 -13.80
N GLN A 169 -12.95 -7.17 -14.48
CA GLN A 169 -13.69 -7.83 -15.56
C GLN A 169 -13.18 -7.50 -16.97
N LEU A 170 -12.11 -6.69 -17.10
CA LEU A 170 -11.51 -6.35 -18.39
C LEU A 170 -10.75 -7.58 -18.93
N ASP A 171 -11.31 -8.21 -19.96
CA ASP A 171 -10.79 -9.42 -20.59
C ASP A 171 -10.09 -9.13 -21.93
N ASP A 172 -9.48 -10.16 -22.54
CA ASP A 172 -8.76 -10.00 -23.82
C ASP A 172 -9.66 -9.52 -24.96
N SER A 173 -10.94 -9.92 -24.98
CA SER A 173 -11.90 -9.55 -26.03
C SER A 173 -12.18 -8.05 -26.02
N SER A 174 -12.55 -7.52 -24.86
CA SER A 174 -12.81 -6.10 -24.66
C SER A 174 -11.53 -5.28 -24.78
N PHE A 175 -10.41 -5.74 -24.21
CA PHE A 175 -9.13 -5.03 -24.29
C PHE A 175 -8.59 -4.93 -25.72
N LYS A 176 -8.86 -5.93 -26.59
CA LYS A 176 -8.49 -5.85 -28.01
C LYS A 176 -9.13 -4.64 -28.72
N LEU A 177 -10.30 -4.18 -28.28
CA LEU A 177 -10.93 -2.99 -28.86
C LEU A 177 -10.20 -1.70 -28.49
N PHE A 178 -9.48 -1.68 -27.37
CA PHE A 178 -8.67 -0.52 -26.99
C PHE A 178 -7.57 -0.28 -28.03
N THR A 179 -7.01 -1.37 -28.59
CA THR A 179 -6.03 -1.36 -29.68
C THR A 179 -6.51 -0.64 -30.94
N THR A 180 -7.81 -0.70 -31.27
CA THR A 180 -8.34 -0.15 -32.53
C THR A 180 -9.18 1.11 -32.36
N HIS A 181 -9.75 1.34 -31.18
CA HIS A 181 -10.71 2.43 -30.93
C HIS A 181 -10.17 3.59 -30.09
N LEU A 182 -8.91 3.51 -29.61
CA LEU A 182 -8.24 4.60 -28.89
C LEU A 182 -6.95 5.06 -29.60
N PRO A 183 -7.00 5.48 -30.88
CA PRO A 183 -5.81 5.75 -31.68
C PRO A 183 -4.94 6.92 -31.17
N ALA A 184 -5.51 7.82 -30.36
CA ALA A 184 -4.82 8.98 -29.80
C ALA A 184 -4.31 8.76 -28.36
N LEU A 185 -4.38 7.53 -27.85
CA LEU A 185 -4.05 7.25 -26.45
C LEU A 185 -2.55 7.39 -26.18
N GLU A 186 -2.21 8.30 -25.26
CA GLU A 186 -0.85 8.60 -24.82
C GLU A 186 -0.58 8.05 -23.41
N ARG A 187 -1.62 7.90 -22.58
CA ARG A 187 -1.49 7.43 -21.19
C ARG A 187 -2.60 6.47 -20.80
N ILE A 188 -2.22 5.31 -20.27
CA ILE A 188 -3.16 4.33 -19.70
C ILE A 188 -2.75 3.94 -18.27
N GLU A 189 -3.72 3.97 -17.35
CA GLU A 189 -3.54 3.53 -15.96
C GLU A 189 -4.61 2.52 -15.57
N LEU A 190 -4.21 1.31 -15.19
CA LEU A 190 -5.11 0.20 -14.90
C LEU A 190 -4.79 -0.43 -13.55
N LEU A 191 -5.78 -0.48 -12.65
CA LEU A 191 -5.68 -1.24 -11.40
C LEU A 191 -6.54 -2.50 -11.48
N GLY A 192 -5.88 -3.64 -11.32
CA GLY A 192 -6.49 -4.97 -11.33
C GLY A 192 -6.96 -5.48 -12.69
N PRO A 193 -6.24 -5.31 -13.82
CA PRO A 193 -6.61 -5.93 -15.10
C PRO A 193 -6.27 -7.44 -15.11
N PHE A 194 -6.79 -8.21 -14.16
CA PHE A 194 -6.36 -9.59 -13.88
C PHE A 194 -6.60 -10.58 -15.02
N LEU A 195 -7.54 -10.28 -15.92
CA LEU A 195 -7.94 -11.18 -17.00
C LEU A 195 -7.14 -10.99 -18.29
N VAL A 196 -6.52 -9.82 -18.49
CA VAL A 196 -5.73 -9.50 -19.68
C VAL A 196 -4.45 -10.34 -19.73
N ARG A 197 -4.21 -11.01 -20.86
CA ARG A 197 -3.08 -11.92 -21.09
C ARG A 197 -2.00 -11.27 -21.96
N ALA A 198 -0.79 -11.83 -21.89
CA ALA A 198 0.37 -11.34 -22.62
C ALA A 198 0.13 -11.06 -24.12
N PRO A 199 -0.55 -11.93 -24.91
CA PRO A 199 -0.80 -11.63 -26.32
C PRO A 199 -1.61 -10.34 -26.54
N ALA A 200 -2.57 -10.04 -25.67
CA ALA A 200 -3.38 -8.83 -25.78
C ALA A 200 -2.58 -7.57 -25.44
N TRP A 201 -1.72 -7.61 -24.41
CA TRP A 201 -0.78 -6.53 -24.10
C TRP A 201 0.15 -6.22 -25.28
N LYS A 202 0.73 -7.26 -25.89
CA LYS A 202 1.65 -7.11 -27.02
C LYS A 202 0.98 -6.41 -28.21
N LEU A 203 -0.24 -6.84 -28.57
CA LEU A 203 -1.03 -6.19 -29.63
C LEU A 203 -1.34 -4.73 -29.28
N PHE A 204 -1.69 -4.45 -28.02
CA PHE A 204 -1.96 -3.11 -27.55
C PHE A 204 -0.73 -2.19 -27.73
N PHE A 205 0.46 -2.60 -27.28
CA PHE A 205 1.68 -1.79 -27.43
C PHE A 205 2.06 -1.54 -28.89
N GLN A 206 1.94 -2.56 -29.74
CA GLN A 206 2.26 -2.45 -31.16
C GLN A 206 1.37 -1.42 -31.90
N ALA A 207 0.14 -1.20 -31.43
CA ALA A 207 -0.77 -0.22 -31.97
C ALA A 207 -0.57 1.19 -31.39
N HIS A 208 -0.11 1.32 -30.14
CA HIS A 208 0.03 2.59 -29.44
C HIS A 208 1.50 3.04 -29.36
N ARG A 209 2.09 3.37 -30.51
CA ARG A 209 3.51 3.76 -30.59
C ARG A 209 3.84 5.10 -29.91
N ASN A 210 2.83 5.96 -29.73
CA ASN A 210 2.96 7.27 -29.08
C ASN A 210 2.66 7.20 -27.58
N LEU A 211 2.60 6.00 -26.99
CA LEU A 211 2.33 5.85 -25.57
C LEU A 211 3.48 6.45 -24.74
N GLU A 212 3.15 7.45 -23.95
CA GLU A 212 4.08 8.12 -23.03
C GLU A 212 3.93 7.61 -21.59
N GLY A 213 2.77 7.06 -21.22
CA GLY A 213 2.53 6.56 -19.86
C GLY A 213 1.85 5.22 -19.82
N PHE A 214 2.53 4.21 -19.26
CA PHE A 214 1.99 2.88 -19.02
C PHE A 214 2.04 2.55 -17.53
N LEU A 215 0.88 2.52 -16.88
CA LEU A 215 0.80 2.28 -15.45
C LEU A 215 -0.15 1.13 -15.15
N ILE A 216 0.39 0.03 -14.63
CA ILE A 216 -0.40 -1.10 -14.17
C ILE A 216 -0.15 -1.38 -12.70
N HIS A 217 -1.21 -1.76 -12.00
CA HIS A 217 -1.16 -2.22 -10.63
C HIS A 217 -1.96 -3.53 -10.54
N GLN A 218 -1.39 -4.54 -9.88
CA GLN A 218 -2.03 -5.86 -9.70
C GLN A 218 -2.32 -6.59 -11.01
N SER A 219 -1.28 -6.84 -11.80
CA SER A 219 -1.39 -7.57 -13.07
C SER A 219 -0.53 -8.85 -13.04
N PRO A 220 -1.03 -9.96 -12.45
CA PRO A 220 -0.22 -11.18 -12.24
C PRO A 220 0.12 -11.93 -13.54
N ARG A 221 -0.50 -11.57 -14.67
CA ARG A 221 -0.29 -12.22 -15.97
C ARG A 221 0.70 -11.48 -16.87
N PHE A 222 1.06 -10.25 -16.54
CA PHE A 222 2.05 -9.45 -17.26
C PHE A 222 3.44 -10.05 -17.06
N ASP A 223 4.13 -10.39 -18.16
CA ASP A 223 5.42 -11.10 -18.16
C ASP A 223 6.51 -10.35 -18.96
N LEU A 224 7.71 -10.93 -19.00
CA LEU A 224 8.90 -10.35 -19.64
C LEU A 224 8.65 -10.02 -21.12
N ASP A 225 7.99 -10.91 -21.86
CA ASP A 225 7.58 -10.68 -23.26
C ASP A 225 6.76 -9.40 -23.43
N CYS A 226 5.91 -9.08 -22.43
CA CYS A 226 5.13 -7.85 -22.44
C CYS A 226 6.03 -6.62 -22.29
N VAL A 227 7.02 -6.66 -21.39
CA VAL A 227 8.01 -5.58 -21.21
C VAL A 227 8.81 -5.39 -22.49
N GLN A 228 9.40 -6.45 -23.03
CA GLN A 228 10.16 -6.41 -24.29
C GLN A 228 9.37 -5.76 -25.43
N THR A 229 8.08 -6.13 -25.54
CA THR A 229 7.20 -5.57 -26.57
C THR A 229 6.85 -4.11 -26.29
N LEU A 230 6.61 -3.74 -25.02
CA LEU A 230 6.38 -2.35 -24.61
C LEU A 230 7.58 -1.47 -24.98
N ILE A 231 8.78 -1.85 -24.54
CA ILE A 231 10.00 -1.07 -24.75
C ILE A 231 10.31 -0.93 -26.25
N SER A 232 10.21 -2.01 -27.02
CA SER A 232 10.48 -1.96 -28.47
C SER A 232 9.41 -1.23 -29.29
N SER A 233 8.16 -1.14 -28.81
CA SER A 233 7.05 -0.53 -29.55
C SER A 233 6.78 0.94 -29.16
N CYS A 234 7.13 1.34 -27.94
CA CYS A 234 6.77 2.63 -27.36
C CYS A 234 8.03 3.41 -26.93
N PRO A 235 8.79 4.00 -27.87
CA PRO A 235 10.05 4.69 -27.57
C PRO A 235 9.88 6.03 -26.82
N GLY A 236 8.67 6.58 -26.79
CA GLY A 236 8.35 7.86 -26.12
C GLY A 236 7.94 7.73 -24.65
N LEU A 237 8.15 6.57 -24.03
CA LEU A 237 7.69 6.28 -22.68
C LEU A 237 8.40 7.16 -21.64
N LYS A 238 7.61 7.89 -20.84
CA LYS A 238 8.06 8.79 -19.76
C LYS A 238 7.61 8.32 -18.37
N GLU A 239 6.47 7.63 -18.29
CA GLU A 239 5.92 7.07 -17.06
C GLU A 239 5.75 5.55 -17.15
N LEU A 240 6.40 4.81 -16.25
CA LEU A 240 6.25 3.37 -16.13
C LEU A 240 5.90 2.98 -14.68
N ARG A 241 4.76 2.30 -14.50
CA ARG A 241 4.44 1.63 -13.24
C ARG A 241 4.16 0.15 -13.49
N LEU A 242 4.89 -0.70 -12.79
CA LEU A 242 4.73 -2.15 -12.74
C LEU A 242 4.52 -2.59 -11.28
N ARG A 243 3.49 -2.04 -10.62
CA ARG A 243 3.28 -2.29 -9.19
C ARG A 243 2.53 -3.59 -8.95
N GLU A 244 2.99 -4.40 -7.99
CA GLU A 244 2.36 -5.69 -7.65
C GLU A 244 2.24 -6.62 -8.89
N VAL A 245 3.29 -6.63 -9.71
CA VAL A 245 3.44 -7.53 -10.87
C VAL A 245 4.15 -8.80 -10.42
N GLY A 246 3.39 -9.90 -10.32
CA GLY A 246 3.88 -11.13 -9.70
C GLY A 246 4.97 -11.90 -10.47
N LYS A 247 5.22 -11.56 -11.74
CA LYS A 247 6.26 -12.19 -12.57
C LYS A 247 7.50 -11.30 -12.76
N MET A 248 7.59 -10.18 -12.04
CA MET A 248 8.75 -9.29 -12.11
C MET A 248 10.03 -10.05 -11.70
N SER A 249 11.12 -9.78 -12.41
CA SER A 249 12.43 -10.35 -12.19
C SER A 249 13.51 -9.38 -12.66
N ASP A 250 14.79 -9.68 -12.40
CA ASP A 250 15.92 -8.85 -12.82
C ASP A 250 15.95 -8.63 -14.35
N GLU A 251 15.50 -9.60 -15.14
CA GLU A 251 15.41 -9.45 -16.59
C GLU A 251 14.45 -8.33 -17.02
N PHE A 252 13.42 -8.01 -16.22
CA PHE A 252 12.56 -6.85 -16.51
C PHE A 252 13.37 -5.55 -16.46
N LEU A 253 14.26 -5.43 -15.46
CA LEU A 253 15.06 -4.23 -15.23
C LEU A 253 16.05 -4.04 -16.37
N ASN A 254 16.65 -5.12 -16.87
CA ASN A 254 17.55 -5.09 -18.02
C ASN A 254 16.84 -4.57 -19.29
N GLU A 255 15.61 -5.03 -19.53
CA GLU A 255 14.81 -4.55 -20.66
C GLU A 255 14.40 -3.07 -20.48
N ILE A 256 14.02 -2.67 -19.26
CA ILE A 256 13.67 -1.28 -18.95
C ILE A 256 14.88 -0.35 -19.10
N ALA A 257 16.07 -0.79 -18.66
CA ALA A 257 17.32 -0.05 -18.79
C ALA A 257 17.67 0.25 -20.27
N SER A 258 17.26 -0.62 -21.20
CA SER A 258 17.51 -0.43 -22.63
C SER A 258 16.81 0.79 -23.26
N LEU A 259 15.85 1.41 -22.55
CA LEU A 259 15.28 2.71 -22.95
C LEU A 259 16.35 3.83 -22.98
N GLY A 260 17.39 3.70 -22.17
CA GLY A 260 18.51 4.64 -22.10
C GLY A 260 18.21 5.93 -21.33
N PRO A 261 19.20 6.82 -21.21
CA PRO A 261 19.14 7.97 -20.32
C PRO A 261 18.11 9.01 -20.74
N ASN A 262 17.49 9.66 -19.75
CA ASN A 262 16.47 10.70 -19.91
C ASN A 262 15.20 10.24 -20.64
N SER A 263 14.97 8.93 -20.75
CA SER A 263 13.73 8.37 -21.31
C SER A 263 12.58 8.46 -20.31
N LEU A 264 12.78 7.92 -19.10
CA LEU A 264 11.79 7.87 -18.03
C LEU A 264 11.98 8.99 -17.01
N ALA A 265 10.87 9.61 -16.62
CA ALA A 265 10.78 10.55 -15.50
C ALA A 265 10.14 9.90 -14.26
N TYR A 266 9.28 8.89 -14.46
CA TYR A 266 8.53 8.21 -13.40
C TYR A 266 8.70 6.70 -13.51
N LEU A 267 9.20 6.06 -12.45
CA LEU A 267 9.35 4.62 -12.34
C LEU A 267 8.82 4.10 -10.99
N ASP A 268 7.83 3.21 -11.02
CA ASP A 268 7.30 2.52 -9.84
C ASP A 268 7.33 1.01 -10.08
N LEU A 269 8.21 0.33 -9.35
CA LEU A 269 8.41 -1.12 -9.38
C LEU A 269 7.93 -1.77 -8.07
N GLY A 270 7.13 -1.06 -7.27
CA GLY A 270 6.83 -1.46 -5.91
C GLY A 270 6.05 -2.78 -5.80
N CYS A 271 6.26 -3.47 -4.68
CA CYS A 271 5.55 -4.66 -4.25
C CYS A 271 5.66 -5.87 -5.20
N PRO A 272 6.84 -6.24 -5.72
CA PRO A 272 6.97 -7.45 -6.52
C PRO A 272 6.70 -8.71 -5.68
N ALA A 273 6.49 -9.85 -6.34
CA ALA A 273 6.37 -11.14 -5.64
C ALA A 273 7.73 -11.64 -5.12
N THR A 274 8.79 -11.36 -5.87
CA THR A 274 10.19 -11.60 -5.51
C THR A 274 10.96 -10.31 -5.77
N SER A 275 11.80 -9.90 -4.83
CA SER A 275 12.67 -8.75 -5.00
C SER A 275 13.62 -8.94 -6.19
N CYS A 276 13.77 -7.89 -6.99
CA CYS A 276 14.94 -7.73 -7.84
C CYS A 276 16.21 -7.53 -6.98
N SER A 277 17.36 -7.94 -7.52
CA SER A 277 18.66 -7.84 -6.86
C SER A 277 19.20 -6.41 -6.84
N ASP A 278 20.16 -6.14 -5.94
CA ASP A 278 20.91 -4.88 -5.93
C ASP A 278 21.60 -4.64 -7.28
N ASP A 279 22.25 -5.66 -7.86
CA ASP A 279 23.00 -5.53 -9.11
C ASP A 279 22.08 -5.09 -10.27
N ALA A 280 20.92 -5.73 -10.42
CA ALA A 280 19.96 -5.35 -11.47
C ALA A 280 19.38 -3.94 -11.26
N MET A 281 19.12 -3.54 -10.01
CA MET A 281 18.67 -2.18 -9.71
C MET A 281 19.73 -1.14 -10.00
N ILE A 282 21.00 -1.42 -9.65
CA ILE A 282 22.14 -0.54 -9.91
C ILE A 282 22.36 -0.39 -11.42
N GLU A 283 22.38 -1.49 -12.18
CA GLU A 283 22.53 -1.47 -13.64
C GLU A 283 21.39 -0.68 -14.32
N MET A 284 20.16 -0.84 -13.85
CA MET A 284 19.03 -0.05 -14.36
C MET A 284 19.15 1.45 -14.03
N LEU A 285 19.58 1.78 -12.82
CA LEU A 285 19.78 3.18 -12.41
C LEU A 285 20.97 3.83 -13.12
N GLN A 286 22.00 3.08 -13.50
CA GLN A 286 23.10 3.60 -14.32
C GLN A 286 22.60 4.19 -15.63
N GLU A 287 21.65 3.52 -16.28
CA GLU A 287 21.09 3.95 -17.56
C GLU A 287 20.00 5.02 -17.38
N LEU A 288 19.12 4.88 -16.39
CA LEU A 288 17.90 5.70 -16.28
C LEU A 288 17.96 6.81 -15.22
N GLY A 289 18.80 6.65 -14.20
CA GLY A 289 18.74 7.41 -12.95
C GLY A 289 18.82 8.93 -13.11
N ALA A 290 19.57 9.42 -14.09
CA ALA A 290 19.76 10.85 -14.33
C ALA A 290 18.45 11.59 -14.73
N GLY A 291 17.52 10.88 -15.39
CA GLY A 291 16.24 11.42 -15.83
C GLY A 291 15.10 11.25 -14.83
N LEU A 292 15.27 10.39 -13.82
CA LEU A 292 14.20 10.05 -12.90
C LEU A 292 13.92 11.19 -11.91
N THR A 293 12.63 11.53 -11.81
CA THR A 293 12.06 12.44 -10.80
C THR A 293 11.25 11.67 -9.75
N HIS A 294 10.80 10.46 -10.08
CA HIS A 294 10.05 9.58 -9.18
C HIS A 294 10.57 8.15 -9.28
N LEU A 295 10.93 7.58 -8.13
CA LEU A 295 11.31 6.18 -8.00
C LEU A 295 10.62 5.57 -6.78
N ASP A 296 9.85 4.50 -6.99
CA ASP A 296 9.28 3.68 -5.91
C ASP A 296 9.72 2.21 -6.08
N VAL A 297 10.46 1.71 -5.09
CA VAL A 297 10.97 0.33 -5.00
C VAL A 297 10.43 -0.37 -3.75
N ALA A 298 9.29 0.06 -3.20
CA ALA A 298 8.74 -0.49 -1.97
C ALA A 298 8.65 -2.03 -1.98
N LYS A 299 8.90 -2.67 -0.83
CA LYS A 299 8.90 -4.13 -0.62
C LYS A 299 9.88 -4.94 -1.46
N HIS A 300 10.92 -4.34 -2.02
CA HIS A 300 12.07 -5.13 -2.44
C HIS A 300 12.88 -5.57 -1.21
N GLU A 301 12.43 -6.61 -0.55
CA GLU A 301 12.91 -7.06 0.76
C GLU A 301 14.41 -7.36 0.82
N THR A 302 15.08 -7.56 -0.32
CA THR A 302 16.51 -7.92 -0.39
C THR A 302 17.42 -6.75 -0.76
N LEU A 303 16.89 -5.54 -0.99
CA LEU A 303 17.74 -4.39 -1.33
C LEU A 303 18.53 -3.92 -0.11
N THR A 304 19.84 -3.83 -0.28
CA THR A 304 20.76 -3.49 0.81
C THR A 304 21.27 -2.05 0.68
N ARG A 305 22.19 -1.65 1.57
CA ARG A 305 22.90 -0.37 1.45
C ARG A 305 23.56 -0.17 0.08
N ARG A 306 23.97 -1.23 -0.63
CA ARG A 306 24.56 -1.09 -1.98
C ARG A 306 23.62 -0.37 -2.94
N PHE A 307 22.33 -0.67 -2.89
CA PHE A 307 21.33 0.04 -3.69
C PHE A 307 21.33 1.57 -3.41
N LEU A 308 21.52 1.98 -2.16
CA LEU A 308 21.60 3.40 -1.79
C LEU A 308 22.90 4.03 -2.31
N ASP A 309 24.05 3.42 -2.02
CA ASP A 309 25.36 4.01 -2.26
C ASP A 309 25.81 3.89 -3.74
N GLU A 310 25.65 2.71 -4.33
CA GLU A 310 26.07 2.43 -5.73
C GLU A 310 24.95 2.79 -6.72
N GLY A 311 23.68 2.57 -6.36
CA GLY A 311 22.53 2.80 -7.24
C GLY A 311 22.07 4.26 -7.22
N LEU A 312 21.54 4.71 -6.07
CA LEU A 312 20.96 6.05 -5.97
C LEU A 312 22.04 7.13 -5.98
N ALA A 313 23.01 7.08 -5.07
CA ALA A 313 23.98 8.17 -4.94
C ALA A 313 24.87 8.34 -6.18
N GLY A 314 25.17 7.24 -6.89
CA GLY A 314 25.98 7.28 -8.11
C GLY A 314 25.25 7.80 -9.36
N HIS A 315 23.92 7.70 -9.41
CA HIS A 315 23.18 7.83 -10.67
C HIS A 315 21.96 8.73 -10.64
N THR A 316 21.55 9.24 -9.47
CA THR A 316 20.40 10.14 -9.33
C THR A 316 20.84 11.55 -8.90
N GLY A 317 20.23 12.57 -9.52
CA GLY A 317 20.47 13.98 -9.17
C GLY A 317 19.21 14.85 -9.13
N ASN A 318 18.12 14.41 -9.77
CA ASN A 318 16.89 15.16 -9.95
C ASN A 318 15.66 14.48 -9.32
N LEU A 319 15.88 13.53 -8.41
CA LEU A 319 14.79 12.78 -7.80
C LEU A 319 13.98 13.69 -6.87
N GLU A 320 12.68 13.79 -7.10
CA GLU A 320 11.75 14.56 -6.27
C GLU A 320 10.98 13.66 -5.30
N PHE A 321 10.71 12.40 -5.69
CA PHE A 321 10.05 11.41 -4.85
C PHE A 321 10.85 10.11 -4.76
N LEU A 322 11.04 9.62 -3.53
CA LEU A 322 11.64 8.33 -3.25
C LEU A 322 10.70 7.46 -2.40
N GLY A 323 10.38 6.27 -2.91
CA GLY A 323 9.66 5.21 -2.20
C GLY A 323 10.59 4.05 -1.84
N ILE A 324 10.93 3.95 -0.56
CA ILE A 324 11.77 2.89 0.04
C ILE A 324 11.03 2.21 1.20
N SER A 325 9.70 2.12 1.10
CA SER A 325 8.88 1.49 2.13
C SER A 325 9.15 -0.01 2.19
N HIS A 326 9.33 -0.55 3.40
CA HIS A 326 9.49 -1.98 3.66
C HIS A 326 10.71 -2.62 2.95
N LEU A 327 11.88 -2.02 3.13
CA LEU A 327 13.20 -2.55 2.79
C LEU A 327 13.93 -2.92 4.10
N PRO A 328 13.71 -4.14 4.65
CA PRO A 328 14.16 -4.53 5.99
C PRO A 328 15.68 -4.64 6.13
N GLU A 329 16.42 -4.78 5.03
CA GLU A 329 17.89 -4.83 5.05
C GLU A 329 18.54 -3.44 5.18
N LEU A 330 17.76 -2.35 5.10
CA LEU A 330 18.27 -0.99 5.32
C LEU A 330 18.26 -0.63 6.82
N THR A 331 19.45 -0.35 7.36
CA THR A 331 19.59 0.06 8.76
C THR A 331 19.58 1.58 8.94
N ASP A 332 19.36 2.05 10.18
CA ASP A 332 19.41 3.47 10.51
C ASP A 332 20.74 4.12 10.12
N LYS A 333 21.85 3.39 10.27
CA LYS A 333 23.19 3.88 9.92
C LYS A 333 23.38 4.04 8.42
N ASP A 334 22.84 3.11 7.64
CA ASP A 334 22.98 3.11 6.19
C ASP A 334 22.22 4.28 5.58
N VAL A 335 20.97 4.47 5.99
CA VAL A 335 20.13 5.59 5.54
C VAL A 335 20.67 6.93 6.04
N THR A 336 21.20 7.00 7.26
CA THR A 336 21.88 8.20 7.78
C THR A 336 23.09 8.59 6.94
N ALA A 337 23.97 7.63 6.64
CA ALA A 337 25.17 7.86 5.84
C ALA A 337 24.80 8.34 4.43
N PHE A 338 23.83 7.66 3.80
CA PHE A 338 23.31 8.02 2.48
C PHE A 338 22.80 9.46 2.45
N PHE A 339 21.79 9.83 3.26
CA PHE A 339 21.21 11.18 3.23
C PHE A 339 22.17 12.29 3.70
N SER A 340 23.29 11.95 4.33
CA SER A 340 24.29 12.94 4.74
C SER A 340 25.17 13.41 3.59
N GLU A 341 25.43 12.53 2.62
CA GLU A 341 26.36 12.75 1.49
C GLU A 341 25.68 12.73 0.12
N TRP A 342 24.39 12.37 0.05
CA TRP A 342 23.66 12.30 -1.21
C TRP A 342 23.55 13.69 -1.86
N GLU A 343 24.05 13.81 -3.09
CA GLU A 343 24.10 15.08 -3.85
C GLU A 343 22.82 15.36 -4.66
N ASN A 344 21.77 14.58 -4.46
CA ASN A 344 20.49 14.79 -5.14
C ASN A 344 19.83 16.10 -4.68
N THR A 345 19.00 16.67 -5.55
CA THR A 345 18.14 17.79 -5.15
C THR A 345 17.28 17.44 -3.91
N PRO A 346 16.96 18.41 -3.05
CA PRO A 346 16.08 18.17 -1.90
C PRO A 346 14.73 17.54 -2.32
N LEU A 347 14.37 16.41 -1.71
CA LEU A 347 13.14 15.69 -2.05
C LEU A 347 11.89 16.52 -1.76
N VAL A 348 10.85 16.30 -2.56
CA VAL A 348 9.48 16.79 -2.35
C VAL A 348 8.64 15.73 -1.62
N GLY A 349 8.91 14.44 -1.85
CA GLY A 349 8.21 13.35 -1.18
C GLY A 349 9.11 12.20 -0.79
N LEU A 350 8.85 11.63 0.39
CA LEU A 350 9.55 10.43 0.87
C LEU A 350 8.55 9.48 1.53
N ASP A 351 8.49 8.25 1.02
CA ASP A 351 7.89 7.13 1.73
C ASP A 351 8.97 6.15 2.17
N ALA A 352 9.29 6.17 3.46
CA ALA A 352 10.21 5.24 4.10
C ALA A 352 9.49 4.39 5.15
N SER A 353 8.18 4.22 5.02
CA SER A 353 7.38 3.49 6.01
C SER A 353 7.75 2.01 6.09
N ARG A 354 7.30 1.36 7.16
CA ARG A 354 7.43 -0.09 7.40
C ARG A 354 8.88 -0.61 7.45
N ASN A 355 9.84 0.27 7.68
CA ASN A 355 11.23 -0.09 8.02
C ASN A 355 11.39 0.01 9.55
N SER A 356 11.45 -1.14 10.23
CA SER A 356 11.48 -1.16 11.71
C SER A 356 12.78 -0.66 12.30
N ASP A 357 13.87 -0.77 11.55
CA ASP A 357 15.22 -0.53 12.02
C ASP A 357 15.64 0.93 11.84
N LEU A 358 14.87 1.71 11.07
CA LEU A 358 15.09 3.15 10.90
C LEU A 358 14.56 3.94 12.10
N ALA A 359 15.35 4.91 12.54
CA ALA A 359 15.16 5.63 13.80
C ALA A 359 15.55 7.11 13.68
N GLY A 360 16.05 7.68 14.78
CA GLY A 360 16.31 9.11 14.94
C GLY A 360 17.43 9.67 14.08
N GLU A 361 18.51 8.91 13.86
CA GLU A 361 19.65 9.40 13.06
C GLU A 361 19.23 9.57 11.60
N SER A 362 18.52 8.59 11.03
CA SER A 362 18.01 8.69 9.66
C SER A 362 17.06 9.85 9.51
N LEU A 363 16.11 10.02 10.44
CA LEU A 363 15.15 11.13 10.39
C LEU A 363 15.88 12.48 10.40
N THR A 364 16.91 12.61 11.24
CA THR A 364 17.70 13.83 11.34
C THR A 364 18.45 14.12 10.03
N ALA A 365 19.07 13.11 9.43
CA ALA A 365 19.75 13.23 8.14
C ALA A 365 18.77 13.60 7.01
N ILE A 366 17.63 12.92 6.90
CA ILE A 366 16.56 13.20 5.94
C ILE A 366 16.08 14.65 6.08
N MET A 367 15.77 15.09 7.30
CA MET A 367 15.30 16.46 7.53
C MET A 367 16.40 17.50 7.26
N LYS A 368 17.68 17.15 7.39
CA LYS A 368 18.80 17.99 6.99
C LYS A 368 18.91 18.15 5.47
N HIS A 369 18.75 17.06 4.73
CA HIS A 369 18.82 17.04 3.27
C HIS A 369 17.57 17.67 2.63
N SER A 370 16.38 17.12 2.90
CA SER A 370 15.13 17.42 2.18
C SER A 370 14.11 18.24 2.97
N GLY A 371 14.34 18.48 4.26
CA GLY A 371 13.32 19.00 5.17
C GLY A 371 12.67 20.33 4.76
N LEU A 372 13.36 21.17 3.98
CA LEU A 372 12.87 22.48 3.55
C LEU A 372 11.91 22.44 2.36
N THR A 373 11.90 21.35 1.60
CA THR A 373 11.11 21.14 0.37
C THR A 373 10.08 20.03 0.49
N LEU A 374 10.26 19.11 1.44
CA LEU A 374 9.33 18.00 1.67
C LEU A 374 7.90 18.49 1.85
N GLU A 375 7.01 18.03 0.97
CA GLU A 375 5.56 18.18 1.05
C GLU A 375 4.90 16.92 1.61
N THR A 376 5.47 15.73 1.36
CA THR A 376 4.96 14.45 1.86
C THR A 376 6.05 13.66 2.58
N LEU A 377 5.76 13.22 3.80
CA LEU A 377 6.66 12.36 4.57
C LEU A 377 5.86 11.22 5.21
N ASN A 378 6.26 9.99 4.92
CA ASN A 378 5.70 8.80 5.54
C ASN A 378 6.82 8.00 6.23
N ILE A 379 6.80 8.02 7.56
CA ILE A 379 7.68 7.24 8.44
C ILE A 379 6.87 6.26 9.30
N ASN A 380 5.68 5.88 8.82
CA ASN A 380 4.79 4.96 9.52
C ASN A 380 5.54 3.67 9.88
N GLY A 381 5.55 3.27 11.14
CA GLY A 381 6.20 2.06 11.61
C GLY A 381 7.64 2.24 12.11
N TRP A 382 8.20 3.46 12.11
CA TRP A 382 9.48 3.76 12.76
C TRP A 382 9.28 3.83 14.28
N LYS A 383 9.46 2.70 14.96
CA LYS A 383 9.01 2.53 16.36
C LYS A 383 9.94 3.20 17.37
N ASP A 384 11.22 3.34 17.02
CA ASP A 384 12.29 3.66 17.97
C ASP A 384 12.87 5.08 17.75
N VAL A 385 12.17 5.92 16.99
CA VAL A 385 12.52 7.36 16.85
C VAL A 385 12.32 8.08 18.18
N GLU A 386 13.34 8.77 18.67
CA GLU A 386 13.30 9.62 19.86
C GLU A 386 12.54 10.93 19.63
N GLU A 387 12.20 11.63 20.71
CA GLU A 387 11.42 12.87 20.65
C GLU A 387 12.16 14.03 19.96
N GLU A 388 13.49 14.13 20.11
CA GLU A 388 14.27 15.24 19.53
C GLU A 388 14.27 15.22 17.98
N PRO A 389 14.57 14.09 17.30
CA PRO A 389 14.44 14.01 15.84
C PRO A 389 13.02 14.30 15.34
N LEU A 390 12.00 13.85 16.09
CA LEU A 390 10.59 14.14 15.78
C LEU A 390 10.29 15.63 15.87
N GLN A 391 10.77 16.33 16.90
CA GLN A 391 10.67 17.80 16.98
C GLN A 391 11.39 18.50 15.81
N GLY A 392 12.49 17.90 15.32
CA GLY A 392 13.20 18.33 14.12
C GLY A 392 12.32 18.49 12.88
N ILE A 393 11.25 17.69 12.75
CA ILE A 393 10.25 17.83 11.68
C ILE A 393 9.62 19.23 11.71
N GLY A 394 9.17 19.69 12.88
CA GLY A 394 8.59 21.02 13.05
C GLY A 394 9.59 22.15 12.80
N ARG A 395 10.88 21.92 13.04
CA ARG A 395 11.92 22.95 12.82
C ARG A 395 12.18 23.22 11.34
N LYS A 396 12.08 22.21 10.47
CA LYS A 396 12.47 22.31 9.04
C LYS A 396 11.31 22.15 8.06
N GLY A 397 10.31 21.34 8.38
CA GLY A 397 9.20 20.91 7.52
C GLY A 397 8.13 21.96 7.26
N LYS A 398 8.51 23.17 6.85
CA LYS A 398 7.58 24.29 6.60
C LYS A 398 6.62 23.99 5.44
N GLU A 399 7.08 23.24 4.43
CA GLU A 399 6.31 22.90 3.22
C GLU A 399 5.48 21.62 3.38
N LEU A 400 5.67 20.86 4.47
CA LEU A 400 4.94 19.61 4.72
C LEU A 400 3.45 19.84 4.67
N ARG A 401 2.77 19.06 3.82
CA ARG A 401 1.32 19.03 3.63
C ARG A 401 0.71 17.74 4.16
N GLN A 402 1.43 16.62 4.01
CA GLN A 402 0.98 15.30 4.45
C GLN A 402 2.07 14.63 5.27
N LEU A 403 1.71 14.18 6.48
CA LEU A 403 2.62 13.51 7.38
C LEU A 403 1.95 12.24 7.95
N ASP A 404 2.56 11.08 7.72
CA ASP A 404 2.17 9.82 8.37
C ASP A 404 3.29 9.35 9.31
N VAL A 405 2.99 9.41 10.60
CA VAL A 405 3.84 8.94 11.70
C VAL A 405 3.16 7.84 12.50
N GLY A 406 2.23 7.11 11.87
CA GLY A 406 1.55 6.02 12.54
C GLY A 406 2.54 4.99 13.09
N PHE A 407 2.25 4.44 14.26
CA PHE A 407 3.09 3.48 14.97
C PHE A 407 4.47 4.01 15.42
N CYS A 408 4.71 5.32 15.39
CA CYS A 408 5.85 5.95 16.06
C CYS A 408 5.55 6.17 17.55
N ARG A 409 6.23 5.41 18.43
CA ARG A 409 5.84 5.28 19.85
C ARG A 409 6.01 6.55 20.69
N ASN A 410 6.95 7.41 20.31
CA ASN A 410 7.29 8.61 21.07
C ASN A 410 6.50 9.86 20.64
N ILE A 411 5.64 9.76 19.61
CA ILE A 411 4.74 10.85 19.23
C ILE A 411 3.71 11.09 20.34
N ASN A 412 3.68 12.32 20.84
CA ASN A 412 2.79 12.78 21.91
C ASN A 412 2.14 14.14 21.55
N ASP A 413 1.22 14.62 22.40
CA ASP A 413 0.51 15.89 22.16
C ASP A 413 1.45 17.11 22.05
N PHE A 414 2.59 17.11 22.75
CA PHE A 414 3.58 18.20 22.71
C PHE A 414 4.35 18.22 21.40
N VAL A 415 4.77 17.06 20.88
CA VAL A 415 5.41 16.96 19.57
C VAL A 415 4.49 17.48 18.47
N VAL A 416 3.21 17.06 18.49
CA VAL A 416 2.23 17.57 17.53
C VAL A 416 2.03 19.08 17.70
N LYS A 417 2.02 19.58 18.95
CA LYS A 417 1.96 21.02 19.21
C LYS A 417 3.12 21.77 18.57
N ASP A 418 4.35 21.29 18.74
CA ASP A 418 5.54 21.90 18.17
C ASP A 418 5.48 21.93 16.63
N TRP A 419 4.89 20.90 16.01
CA TRP A 419 4.64 20.89 14.57
C TRP A 419 3.58 21.91 14.14
N LEU A 420 2.50 22.08 14.90
CA LEU A 420 1.41 22.98 14.49
C LEU A 420 1.68 24.45 14.81
N GLU A 421 2.26 24.72 15.98
CA GLU A 421 2.44 26.06 16.54
C GLU A 421 3.88 26.58 16.40
N GLY A 422 4.85 25.68 16.22
CA GLY A 422 6.28 25.98 16.31
C GLY A 422 6.78 25.98 17.76
N GLU A 423 8.08 25.77 17.93
CA GLU A 423 8.72 25.76 19.26
C GLU A 423 8.82 27.19 19.82
N LYS A 424 8.56 27.34 21.12
CA LYS A 424 8.72 28.63 21.81
C LYS A 424 10.17 28.88 22.18
N VAL A 425 10.86 29.69 21.39
CA VAL A 425 12.24 30.13 21.66
C VAL A 425 12.23 31.59 22.06
N ARG A 426 12.61 31.89 23.31
CA ARG A 426 12.65 33.26 23.88
C ARG A 426 11.33 34.03 23.70
N GLY A 427 10.20 33.34 23.90
CA GLY A 427 8.85 33.91 23.80
C GLY A 427 8.32 34.10 22.37
N ARG A 428 9.06 33.69 21.33
CA ARG A 428 8.58 33.70 19.93
C ARG A 428 8.47 32.27 19.41
N ALA A 429 7.42 32.00 18.64
CA ALA A 429 7.28 30.74 17.92
C ALA A 429 8.29 30.68 16.75
N LYS A 430 9.08 29.62 16.67
CA LYS A 430 10.04 29.36 15.60
C LYS A 430 9.75 28.00 14.98
N GLY A 431 9.74 27.94 13.65
CA GLY A 431 9.39 26.72 12.91
C GLY A 431 7.87 26.55 12.73
N GLY A 432 7.44 25.30 12.73
CA GLY A 432 6.08 24.83 12.48
C GLY A 432 5.85 24.40 11.03
N CYS A 433 5.11 23.31 10.86
CA CYS A 433 4.59 22.79 9.60
C CYS A 433 3.36 23.60 9.19
N LYS A 434 3.59 24.82 8.70
CA LYS A 434 2.53 25.80 8.42
C LYS A 434 1.56 25.34 7.32
N ASN A 435 2.05 24.52 6.38
CA ASN A 435 1.27 24.03 5.25
C ASN A 435 0.61 22.66 5.51
N LEU A 436 0.70 22.12 6.72
CA LEU A 436 0.20 20.79 7.05
C LEU A 436 -1.32 20.71 6.93
N LYS A 437 -1.79 19.79 6.10
CA LYS A 437 -3.20 19.55 5.77
C LYS A 437 -3.69 18.17 6.24
N GLU A 438 -2.80 17.19 6.29
CA GLU A 438 -3.13 15.84 6.75
C GLU A 438 -2.05 15.32 7.70
N LEU A 439 -2.48 14.81 8.86
CA LEU A 439 -1.62 14.16 9.85
C LEU A 439 -2.24 12.83 10.28
N LYS A 440 -1.49 11.74 10.10
CA LYS A 440 -1.89 10.38 10.52
C LYS A 440 -1.04 9.92 11.70
N VAL A 441 -1.69 9.61 12.81
CA VAL A 441 -1.07 9.21 14.09
C VAL A 441 -1.62 7.87 14.61
N TRP A 442 -1.99 6.97 13.70
CA TRP A 442 -2.54 5.65 14.05
C TRP A 442 -1.59 4.86 14.95
N GLY A 443 -2.07 4.30 16.06
CA GLY A 443 -1.22 3.51 16.97
C GLY A 443 -0.25 4.34 17.83
N CYS A 444 -0.30 5.69 17.75
CA CYS A 444 0.49 6.58 18.59
C CYS A 444 -0.25 6.83 19.92
N ASN A 445 -0.12 5.91 20.86
CA ASN A 445 -0.89 5.88 22.11
C ASN A 445 -0.70 7.08 23.05
N ARG A 446 0.36 7.89 22.86
CA ARG A 446 0.61 9.10 23.65
C ARG A 446 -0.05 10.35 23.05
N VAL A 447 -0.73 10.23 21.89
CA VAL A 447 -1.58 11.27 21.34
C VAL A 447 -2.99 11.12 21.91
N THR A 448 -3.42 12.11 22.68
CA THR A 448 -4.67 12.09 23.43
C THR A 448 -5.73 12.99 22.78
N SER A 449 -6.91 13.05 23.39
CA SER A 449 -7.99 13.94 22.97
C SER A 449 -7.65 15.42 23.18
N ALA A 450 -6.61 15.72 23.98
CA ALA A 450 -6.09 17.05 24.21
C ALA A 450 -5.10 17.52 23.13
N CYS A 451 -4.78 16.66 22.15
CA CYS A 451 -3.91 16.99 21.02
C CYS A 451 -4.37 18.29 20.32
N PRO A 452 -3.47 19.26 20.09
CA PRO A 452 -3.81 20.54 19.50
C PRO A 452 -4.33 20.36 18.08
N ARG A 453 -5.21 21.29 17.69
CA ARG A 453 -5.92 21.27 16.42
C ARG A 453 -5.74 22.61 15.72
N LYS A 454 -5.62 22.55 14.39
CA LYS A 454 -5.48 23.72 13.54
C LYS A 454 -6.59 23.71 12.48
N PRO A 455 -7.22 24.86 12.18
CA PRO A 455 -8.20 24.93 11.11
C PRO A 455 -7.63 24.46 9.77
N GLY A 456 -8.36 23.58 9.11
CA GLY A 456 -7.98 22.99 7.82
C GLY A 456 -7.01 21.80 7.89
N LEU A 457 -6.59 21.37 9.08
CA LEU A 457 -5.84 20.13 9.30
C LEU A 457 -6.81 18.96 9.51
N ALA A 458 -6.64 17.89 8.73
CA ALA A 458 -7.28 16.60 8.95
C ALA A 458 -6.37 15.72 9.83
N LEU A 459 -6.80 15.44 11.06
CA LEU A 459 -6.08 14.61 12.02
C LEU A 459 -6.74 13.23 12.13
N HIS A 460 -6.00 12.19 11.77
CA HIS A 460 -6.47 10.81 11.71
C HIS A 460 -5.76 9.90 12.71
N GLY A 461 -6.48 8.93 13.27
CA GLY A 461 -5.88 7.83 14.04
C GLY A 461 -5.64 8.09 15.53
N VAL A 462 -6.19 9.17 16.09
CA VAL A 462 -6.16 9.43 17.55
C VAL A 462 -7.02 8.38 18.27
N GLU A 463 -6.39 7.43 18.95
CA GLU A 463 -7.10 6.27 19.54
C GLU A 463 -8.08 6.66 20.65
N SER A 464 -7.80 7.73 21.39
CA SER A 464 -8.70 8.25 22.43
C SER A 464 -10.04 8.77 21.88
N HIS A 465 -10.13 9.02 20.56
CA HIS A 465 -11.37 9.37 19.89
C HIS A 465 -12.19 8.14 19.45
N VAL A 466 -11.65 6.92 19.62
CA VAL A 466 -12.41 5.68 19.36
C VAL A 466 -13.38 5.51 20.52
N ILE A 467 -14.61 5.99 20.33
CA ILE A 467 -15.71 5.78 21.27
C ILE A 467 -15.87 4.27 21.44
N LYS A 468 -15.61 3.76 22.65
CA LYS A 468 -16.08 2.43 23.04
C LYS A 468 -17.58 2.57 23.26
N THR A 469 -18.38 2.43 22.20
CA THR A 469 -19.79 2.09 22.35
C THR A 469 -19.83 0.80 23.19
N ARG A 470 -20.43 0.92 24.37
CA ARG A 470 -20.55 -0.16 25.35
C ARG A 470 -21.85 -0.91 25.14
#